data_AF-A0A392QN70-F1
#
_entry.id   AF-A0A392QN70-F1
#
_cell.length_a   1.000
_cell.length_b   1.000
_cell.length_c   1.000
_cell.angle_alpha   90.00
_cell.angle_beta   90.00
_cell.angle_gamma   90.00
#
_symmetry.space_group_name_H-M   'P 1'
#
loop_
_entity.id
_entity.type
_entity.pdbx_description
1 polymer ?
#
loop_
_entity_poly.entity_id
_entity_poly.type
_entity_poly.pdbx_seq_one_letter_code
_entity_poly.pdbx_strand_id
1 'polypeptide(L)'
;MTSKKKQFVRAFNGFKVLRLIYGDLHHLGEDQHLFSMYFFLPDAKDGLFDLIEKVASKPEFLKHNLPDEDVEVGDFRIPKFKISFGIETSDALKELGVVLPFSPG
;
A
#
# COMPACT_ATOMS: atom_id res chain seq x y z
N MET A 1 2.36 6.25 16.61
CA MET A 1 1.62 5.09 17.17
C MET A 1 2.60 3.95 17.35
N THR A 2 2.50 3.18 18.43
CA THR A 2 3.34 2.02 18.72
C THR A 2 2.48 0.90 19.29
N SER A 3 2.93 -0.34 19.19
CA SER A 3 2.23 -1.54 19.64
C SER A 3 3.25 -2.62 19.99
N LYS A 4 2.93 -3.44 21.01
CA LYS A 4 3.65 -4.68 21.33
C LYS A 4 2.87 -5.94 20.93
N LYS A 5 1.66 -5.78 20.38
CA LYS A 5 0.87 -6.90 19.87
C LYS A 5 1.50 -7.40 18.57
N LYS A 6 1.26 -8.66 18.22
CA LYS A 6 1.57 -9.18 16.90
C LYS A 6 0.94 -8.30 15.80
N GLN A 7 1.63 -8.18 14.68
CA GLN A 7 1.22 -7.34 13.55
C GLN A 7 1.34 -8.14 12.25
N PHE A 8 0.46 -7.90 11.29
CA PHE A 8 0.58 -8.46 9.94
C PHE A 8 1.72 -7.79 9.18
N VAL A 9 2.93 -8.33 9.33
CA VAL A 9 4.15 -7.78 8.76
C VAL A 9 4.93 -8.88 8.05
N ARG A 10 5.40 -8.58 6.83
CA ARG A 10 6.33 -9.44 6.09
C ARG A 10 7.51 -8.61 5.60
N ALA A 11 8.72 -9.12 5.80
CA ALA A 11 9.95 -8.53 5.27
C ALA A 11 10.35 -9.22 3.97
N PHE A 12 10.87 -8.43 3.03
CA PHE A 12 11.38 -8.88 1.73
C PHE A 12 12.79 -8.33 1.53
N ASN A 13 13.46 -8.76 0.46
CA ASN A 13 14.73 -8.16 0.08
C ASN A 13 14.52 -6.69 -0.36
N GLY A 14 14.92 -5.76 0.51
CA GLY A 14 14.96 -4.32 0.29
C GLY A 14 13.76 -3.52 0.82
N PHE A 15 12.73 -4.17 1.35
CA PHE A 15 11.54 -3.48 1.89
C PHE A 15 10.73 -4.39 2.83
N LYS A 16 9.82 -3.78 3.59
CA LYS A 16 8.86 -4.45 4.48
C LYS A 16 7.43 -4.01 4.14
N VAL A 17 6.46 -4.90 4.36
CA VAL A 17 5.04 -4.60 4.16
C VAL A 17 4.30 -4.83 5.47
N LEU A 18 3.51 -3.84 5.89
CA LEU A 18 2.59 -3.91 7.02
C LEU A 18 1.15 -3.80 6.51
N ARG A 19 0.26 -4.64 7.03
CA ARG A 19 -1.20 -4.54 6.81
C ARG A 19 -1.90 -4.07 8.08
N LEU A 20 -2.69 -3.01 7.96
CA LEU A 20 -3.62 -2.53 9.00
C LEU A 20 -5.05 -2.76 8.55
N ILE A 21 -5.80 -3.49 9.36
CA ILE A 21 -7.19 -3.84 9.04
C ILE A 21 -8.11 -2.78 9.65
N TYR A 22 -9.07 -2.28 8.87
CA TYR A 22 -10.11 -1.38 9.36
C TYR A 22 -11.30 -2.20 9.89
N GLY A 23 -11.72 -1.93 11.12
CA GLY A 23 -12.85 -2.62 11.75
C GLY A 23 -12.44 -3.95 12.42
N ASP A 24 -13.45 -4.76 12.72
CA ASP A 24 -13.28 -6.05 13.38
C ASP A 24 -13.45 -7.20 12.39
N LEU A 25 -12.43 -8.06 12.30
CA LEU A 25 -12.47 -9.29 11.51
C LEU A 25 -13.55 -10.27 11.98
N HIS A 26 -13.93 -10.22 13.25
CA HIS A 26 -14.83 -11.20 13.89
C HIS A 26 -16.32 -10.84 13.75
N HIS A 27 -16.64 -9.69 13.15
CA HIS A 27 -18.02 -9.19 13.01
C HIS A 27 -18.44 -8.95 11.56
N LEU A 28 -17.75 -9.59 10.60
CA LEU A 28 -18.06 -9.46 9.18
C LEU A 28 -19.31 -10.29 8.84
N GLY A 29 -20.42 -9.62 8.52
CA GLY A 29 -21.60 -10.24 7.89
C GLY A 29 -21.35 -10.58 6.42
N GLU A 30 -22.27 -11.34 5.80
CA GLU A 30 -22.12 -11.88 4.42
C GLU A 30 -21.85 -10.80 3.34
N ASP A 31 -22.29 -9.55 3.56
CA ASP A 31 -22.14 -8.44 2.60
C ASP A 31 -21.09 -7.39 2.99
N GLN A 32 -20.25 -7.64 4.00
CA GLN A 32 -19.30 -6.62 4.47
C GLN A 32 -17.92 -6.73 3.81
N HIS A 33 -17.47 -5.62 3.21
CA HIS A 33 -16.11 -5.50 2.68
C HIS A 33 -15.10 -5.27 3.79
N LEU A 34 -14.04 -6.09 3.81
CA LEU A 34 -12.90 -5.88 4.68
C LEU A 34 -11.92 -4.90 4.02
N PHE A 35 -11.80 -3.71 4.59
CA PHE A 35 -10.81 -2.74 4.14
C PHE A 35 -9.50 -2.88 4.92
N SER A 36 -8.38 -2.71 4.23
CA SER A 36 -7.06 -2.69 4.85
C SER A 36 -6.18 -1.62 4.21
N MET A 37 -5.35 -0.98 5.02
CA MET A 37 -4.26 -0.11 4.57
C MET A 37 -2.95 -0.90 4.58
N TYR A 38 -2.19 -0.82 3.48
CA TYR A 38 -0.87 -1.44 3.37
C TYR A 38 0.22 -0.37 3.37
N PHE A 39 1.24 -0.54 4.21
CA PHE A 39 2.44 0.29 4.23
C PHE A 39 3.58 -0.49 3.59
N PHE A 40 4.11 0.04 2.49
CA PHE A 40 5.32 -0.44 1.84
C PHE A 40 6.47 0.45 2.29
N LEU A 41 7.38 -0.09 3.11
CA LEU A 41 8.48 0.63 3.72
C LEU A 41 9.82 0.13 3.17
N PRO A 42 10.52 0.91 2.33
CA PRO A 42 11.88 0.56 1.89
C PRO A 42 12.85 0.47 3.08
N ASP A 43 13.87 -0.37 2.97
CA ASP A 43 14.94 -0.45 3.96
C ASP A 43 15.86 0.79 3.90
N ALA A 44 16.09 1.31 2.69
CA ALA A 44 16.83 2.55 2.44
C ALA A 44 15.92 3.79 2.63
N LYS A 45 16.46 4.87 3.20
CA LYS A 45 15.69 6.09 3.48
C LYS A 45 15.20 6.81 2.21
N ASP A 46 15.95 6.69 1.14
CA ASP A 46 15.73 7.23 -0.19
C ASP A 46 15.17 6.19 -1.18
N GLY A 47 14.93 4.96 -0.74
CA GLY A 47 14.52 3.83 -1.60
C GLY A 47 13.06 3.83 -2.04
N LEU A 48 12.31 4.92 -1.85
CA LEU A 48 10.89 4.96 -2.22
C LEU A 48 10.69 4.92 -3.74
N PHE A 49 11.51 5.63 -4.51
CA PHE A 49 11.44 5.63 -5.97
C PHE A 49 11.74 4.24 -6.53
N ASP A 50 12.83 3.61 -6.09
CA ASP A 50 13.19 2.23 -6.49
C ASP A 50 12.08 1.23 -6.19
N LEU A 51 11.40 1.39 -5.04
CA LEU A 51 10.27 0.54 -4.68
C LEU A 51 9.06 0.77 -5.60
N ILE A 52 8.77 2.01 -5.99
CA ILE A 52 7.70 2.35 -6.94
C ILE A 52 8.00 1.73 -8.31
N GLU A 53 9.23 1.85 -8.82
CA GLU A 53 9.62 1.24 -10.09
C GLU A 53 9.48 -0.29 -10.06
N LYS A 54 9.85 -0.92 -8.94
CA LYS A 54 9.68 -2.36 -8.73
C LYS A 54 8.20 -2.78 -8.72
N VAL A 55 7.32 -1.96 -8.14
CA VAL A 55 5.87 -2.19 -8.15
C VAL A 55 5.31 -2.05 -9.57
N ALA A 56 5.74 -1.04 -10.32
CA ALA A 56 5.24 -0.76 -11.67
C ALA A 56 5.75 -1.76 -12.72
N SER A 57 6.95 -2.30 -12.56
CA SER A 57 7.59 -3.19 -13.54
C SER A 57 7.18 -4.66 -13.45
N LYS A 58 6.61 -5.10 -12.32
CA LYS A 58 6.29 -6.52 -12.08
C LYS A 58 4.78 -6.75 -12.04
N PRO A 59 4.24 -7.61 -12.92
CA PRO A 59 2.83 -7.96 -12.85
C PRO A 59 2.53 -8.60 -11.50
N GLU A 60 1.36 -8.28 -10.95
CA GLU A 60 0.86 -8.84 -9.69
C GLU A 60 1.77 -8.62 -8.47
N PHE A 61 2.71 -7.66 -8.54
CA PHE A 61 3.63 -7.38 -7.44
C PHE A 61 2.90 -7.20 -6.11
N LEU A 62 1.84 -6.41 -6.08
CA LEU A 62 1.07 -6.19 -4.85
C LEU A 62 0.52 -7.51 -4.32
N LYS A 63 -0.16 -8.32 -5.15
CA LYS A 63 -0.80 -9.58 -4.73
C LYS A 63 0.19 -10.56 -4.10
N HIS A 64 1.40 -10.65 -4.63
CA HIS A 64 2.42 -11.57 -4.13
C HIS A 64 3.15 -11.08 -2.88
N ASN A 65 3.04 -9.80 -2.52
CA ASN A 65 3.83 -9.19 -1.44
C ASN A 65 2.96 -8.72 -0.25
N LEU A 66 1.74 -9.26 -0.10
CA LEU A 66 0.90 -8.95 1.06
C LEU A 66 1.19 -9.91 2.23
N PRO A 67 1.17 -9.42 3.49
CA PRO A 67 1.24 -10.27 4.67
C PRO A 67 -0.14 -10.84 5.04
N ASP A 68 -0.19 -12.17 5.24
CA ASP A 68 -1.41 -12.90 5.62
C ASP A 68 -1.36 -13.47 7.05
N GLU A 69 -0.20 -13.39 7.70
CA GLU A 69 0.03 -13.89 9.06
C GLU A 69 0.54 -12.76 9.97
N ASP A 70 0.17 -12.81 11.25
CA ASP A 70 0.66 -11.90 12.26
C ASP A 70 1.92 -12.44 12.95
N VAL A 71 2.90 -11.56 13.13
CA VAL A 71 4.20 -11.92 13.72
C VAL A 71 4.53 -11.03 14.90
N GLU A 72 5.35 -11.54 15.81
CA GLU A 72 5.93 -10.71 16.87
C GLU A 72 6.80 -9.63 16.25
N VAL A 73 6.66 -8.40 16.76
CA VAL A 73 7.42 -7.24 16.29
C VAL A 73 8.26 -6.69 17.44
N GLY A 74 9.46 -6.23 17.11
CA GLY A 74 10.30 -5.48 18.04
C GLY A 74 9.86 -4.01 18.10
N ASP A 75 10.73 -3.10 17.66
CA ASP A 75 10.43 -1.68 17.62
C ASP A 75 9.43 -1.33 16.50
N PHE A 76 8.16 -1.20 16.87
CA PHE A 76 7.07 -0.90 15.94
C PHE A 76 6.55 0.53 16.10
N ARG A 77 6.69 1.33 15.03
CA ARG A 77 6.29 2.75 15.02
C ARG A 77 5.62 3.11 13.70
N ILE A 78 4.42 3.67 13.78
CA ILE A 78 3.70 4.26 12.64
C ILE A 78 3.51 5.76 12.91
N PRO A 79 3.95 6.66 12.01
CA PRO A 79 3.67 8.08 12.15
C PRO A 79 2.18 8.36 11.97
N LYS A 80 1.63 9.30 12.74
CA LYS A 80 0.28 9.82 12.46
C LYS A 80 0.41 10.89 11.39
N PHE A 81 -0.40 10.80 10.34
CA PHE A 81 -0.46 11.81 9.30
C PHE A 81 -1.92 12.03 8.88
N LYS A 82 -2.20 13.23 8.39
CA LYS A 82 -3.45 13.59 7.71
C LYS A 82 -3.06 14.36 6.46
N ILE A 83 -3.29 13.74 5.31
CA ILE A 83 -2.90 14.28 4.00
C ILE A 83 -4.18 14.38 3.16
N SER A 84 -4.33 15.49 2.45
CA SER A 84 -5.33 15.67 1.39
C SER A 84 -4.60 16.13 0.15
N PHE A 85 -4.90 15.54 -1.00
CA PHE A 85 -4.30 15.91 -2.28
C PHE A 85 -5.37 15.94 -3.36
N GLY A 86 -5.14 16.76 -4.38
CA GLY A 86 -5.89 16.78 -5.63
C GLY A 86 -4.91 16.84 -6.78
N ILE A 87 -5.23 16.14 -7.88
CA ILE A 87 -4.40 16.11 -9.08
C ILE A 87 -5.30 16.11 -10.31
N GLU A 88 -4.92 16.87 -11.33
CA GLU A 88 -5.48 16.73 -12.67
C GLU A 88 -4.76 15.58 -13.38
N THR A 89 -5.51 14.56 -13.78
CA THR A 89 -4.95 13.34 -14.36
C THR A 89 -4.96 13.33 -15.90
N SER A 90 -5.44 14.40 -16.53
CA SER A 90 -5.64 14.47 -17.98
C SER A 90 -4.34 14.21 -18.75
N ASP A 91 -3.27 14.93 -18.42
CA ASP A 91 -1.99 14.79 -19.10
C ASP A 91 -1.29 13.46 -18.77
N ALA A 92 -1.33 13.02 -17.52
CA ALA A 92 -0.79 11.72 -17.13
C ALA A 92 -1.49 10.55 -17.86
N LEU A 93 -2.81 10.63 -18.07
CA LEU A 93 -3.57 9.62 -18.82
C LEU A 93 -3.23 9.67 -20.32
N LYS A 94 -3.03 10.85 -20.91
CA LYS A 94 -2.56 10.98 -22.29
C LYS A 94 -1.17 10.38 -22.48
N GLU A 95 -0.25 10.61 -21.54
CA GLU A 95 1.09 10.00 -21.55
C GLU A 95 1.03 8.46 -21.49
N LEU A 96 0.02 7.90 -20.81
CA LEU A 96 -0.26 6.47 -20.79
C LEU A 96 -1.05 5.96 -22.03
N GLY A 97 -1.30 6.82 -23.02
CA GLY A 97 -1.99 6.47 -24.27
C GLY A 97 -3.51 6.63 -24.25
N VAL A 98 -4.11 7.09 -23.15
CA VAL A 98 -5.54 7.36 -23.04
C VAL A 98 -5.83 8.78 -23.52
N VAL A 99 -5.96 8.94 -24.85
CA VAL A 99 -6.10 10.27 -25.48
C VAL A 99 -7.53 10.58 -25.93
N LEU A 100 -8.27 9.58 -26.41
CA LEU A 100 -9.61 9.78 -27.01
C LEU A 100 -10.62 10.49 -26.10
N PRO A 101 -10.72 10.18 -24.79
CA PRO A 101 -11.66 10.88 -23.90
C PRO A 101 -11.41 12.39 -23.76
N PHE A 102 -10.24 12.87 -24.16
CA PHE A 102 -9.81 14.27 -24.02
C PHE A 102 -9.73 15.00 -25.37
N SER A 103 -10.10 14.35 -26.47
CA SER A 103 -10.09 14.94 -27.80
C SER A 103 -11.40 15.70 -28.07
N PRO A 104 -11.37 16.83 -28.79
CA PRO A 104 -12.60 17.47 -29.28
C PRO A 104 -13.40 16.52 -30.18
N GLY A 105 -14.72 16.59 -30.10
CA GLY A 105 -15.65 15.85 -30.97
C GLY A 105 -15.84 16.47 -32.34
#